data_AF-A0A7C5JF87-F1
#
_entry.id   AF-A0A7C5JF87-F1
#
_cell.length_a   1.000
_cell.length_b   1.000
_cell.length_c   1.000
_cell.angle_alpha   90.00
_cell.angle_beta   90.00
_cell.angle_gamma   90.00
#
_symmetry.space_group_name_H-M   'P 1'
#
loop_
_entity.id
_entity.type
_entity.pdbx_description
1 polymer ?
#
loop_
_entity_poly.entity_id
_entity_poly.type
_entity_poly.pdbx_seq_one_letter_code
_entity_poly.pdbx_strand_id
1 'polypeptide(L)'
;MLDIKNHTQEQEALLEDLLAELVSDAQLVVYNDDQNTFDWVIECFMDVLQHSSTQAEQLAMMIHFKGKATVKTAPKEILKPMKSALTDRGLSVVIE
;
A
#
# COMPACT_ATOMS: atom_id res chain seq x y z
N MET A 1 23.55 40.17 -12.11
CA MET A 1 23.81 38.87 -12.75
C MET A 1 22.98 37.89 -11.95
N LEU A 2 21.80 37.52 -12.44
CA LEU A 2 20.83 36.73 -11.67
C LEU A 2 21.46 35.41 -11.22
N ASP A 3 21.21 35.04 -9.97
CA ASP A 3 21.83 33.96 -9.20
C ASP A 3 21.52 32.55 -9.76
N ILE A 4 22.13 32.21 -10.90
CA ILE A 4 21.96 30.88 -11.54
C ILE A 4 22.42 29.75 -10.59
N LYS A 5 23.41 29.99 -9.72
CA LYS A 5 23.95 28.98 -8.80
C LYS A 5 22.98 28.57 -7.68
N ASN A 6 22.15 29.48 -7.17
CA ASN A 6 21.18 29.13 -6.12
C ASN A 6 20.00 28.32 -6.68
N HIS A 7 19.58 28.61 -7.91
CA HIS A 7 18.46 27.90 -8.54
C HIS A 7 18.79 26.43 -8.83
N THR A 8 20.06 26.11 -9.16
CA THR A 8 20.48 24.72 -9.43
C THR A 8 20.53 23.88 -8.15
N GLN A 9 20.96 24.44 -7.02
CA GLN A 9 21.00 23.70 -5.75
C GLN A 9 19.60 23.37 -5.19
N GLU A 10 18.64 24.29 -5.31
CA GLU A 10 17.25 24.02 -4.89
C GLU A 10 16.60 22.92 -5.74
N GLN A 11 16.87 22.90 -7.05
CA GLN A 11 16.38 21.85 -7.95
C GLN A 11 16.99 20.48 -7.66
N GLU A 12 18.30 20.41 -7.36
CA GLU A 12 18.97 19.16 -6.99
C GLU A 12 18.43 18.59 -5.68
N ALA A 13 18.23 19.42 -4.65
CA ALA A 13 17.65 18.99 -3.38
C ALA A 13 16.21 18.46 -3.54
N LEU A 14 15.38 19.16 -4.33
CA LEU A 14 14.02 18.70 -4.66
C LEU A 14 14.02 17.36 -5.42
N LEU A 15 14.99 17.14 -6.30
CA LEU A 15 15.12 15.89 -7.05
C LEU A 15 15.55 14.74 -6.13
N GLU A 16 16.48 14.99 -5.21
CA GLU A 16 16.94 14.02 -4.22
C GLU A 16 15.80 13.60 -3.27
N ASP A 17 15.01 14.56 -2.78
CA ASP A 17 13.83 14.28 -1.96
C ASP A 17 12.78 13.46 -2.72
N LEU A 18 12.53 13.77 -3.99
CA LEU A 18 11.59 13.01 -4.83
C LEU A 18 12.08 11.59 -5.09
N LEU A 19 13.39 11.42 -5.33
CA LEU A 19 14.01 10.11 -5.49
C LEU A 19 13.93 9.30 -4.20
N ALA A 20 14.18 9.94 -3.05
CA ALA A 20 14.06 9.32 -1.74
C ALA A 20 12.62 8.83 -1.47
N GLU A 21 11.60 9.62 -1.81
CA GLU A 21 10.20 9.21 -1.69
C GLU A 21 9.88 8.01 -2.60
N LEU A 22 10.39 8.00 -3.84
CA LEU A 22 10.19 6.89 -4.78
C LEU A 22 10.82 5.57 -4.34
N VAL A 23 11.94 5.61 -3.60
CA VAL A 23 12.60 4.40 -3.08
C VAL A 23 12.12 3.99 -1.69
N SER A 24 11.36 4.86 -1.00
CA SER A 24 10.80 4.53 0.30
C SER A 24 9.61 3.56 0.17
N ASP A 25 9.66 2.48 0.94
CA ASP A 25 8.55 1.56 1.04
C ASP A 25 7.41 2.17 1.87
N ALA A 26 6.18 1.95 1.39
CA ALA A 26 4.94 2.23 2.10
C ALA A 26 4.24 0.91 2.45
N GLN A 27 3.18 0.99 3.24
CA GLN A 27 2.41 -0.16 3.72
C GLN A 27 0.99 -0.14 3.19
N LEU A 28 0.55 -1.23 2.58
CA LEU A 28 -0.85 -1.45 2.23
C LEU A 28 -1.55 -2.07 3.43
N VAL A 29 -2.49 -1.34 4.02
CA VAL A 29 -3.18 -1.74 5.26
C VAL A 29 -4.65 -1.96 4.98
N VAL A 30 -5.16 -3.12 5.40
CA VAL A 30 -6.58 -3.50 5.29
C VAL A 30 -7.21 -3.51 6.68
N TYR A 31 -8.39 -2.94 6.81
CA TYR A 31 -9.17 -2.89 8.05
C TYR A 31 -10.31 -3.89 8.03
N ASN A 32 -10.68 -4.38 9.22
CA ASN A 32 -11.86 -5.21 9.41
C ASN A 32 -13.14 -4.40 9.15
N ASP A 33 -14.14 -5.07 8.62
CA ASP A 33 -15.49 -4.56 8.43
C ASP A 33 -16.54 -5.64 8.72
N ASP A 34 -17.82 -5.26 8.75
CA ASP A 34 -18.93 -6.17 9.06
C ASP A 34 -19.68 -6.67 7.81
N GLN A 35 -19.19 -6.35 6.61
CA GLN A 35 -19.88 -6.62 5.33
C GLN A 35 -19.24 -7.80 4.57
N ASN A 36 -17.92 -7.88 4.59
CA ASN A 36 -17.15 -8.86 3.83
C ASN A 36 -16.96 -10.17 4.61
N THR A 37 -17.15 -11.30 3.93
CA THR A 37 -16.88 -12.61 4.53
C THR A 37 -15.39 -12.92 4.58
N PHE A 38 -15.02 -13.83 5.47
CA PHE A 38 -13.63 -14.29 5.60
C PHE A 38 -13.08 -14.87 4.29
N ASP A 39 -13.86 -15.74 3.64
CA ASP A 39 -13.51 -16.36 2.37
C ASP A 39 -13.32 -15.32 1.26
N TRP A 40 -14.17 -14.29 1.22
CA TRP A 40 -14.05 -13.21 0.25
C TRP A 40 -12.75 -12.42 0.41
N VAL A 41 -12.35 -12.11 1.66
CA VAL A 41 -11.07 -11.43 1.93
C VAL A 41 -9.89 -12.29 1.49
N ILE A 42 -9.94 -13.60 1.71
CA ILE A 42 -8.90 -14.54 1.26
C ILE A 42 -8.78 -14.53 -0.27
N GLU A 43 -9.90 -14.67 -0.99
CA GLU A 43 -9.93 -14.63 -2.45
C GLU A 43 -9.34 -13.32 -2.99
N CYS A 44 -9.73 -12.18 -2.40
CA CYS A 44 -9.18 -10.88 -2.77
C CYS A 44 -7.64 -10.82 -2.61
N PHE A 45 -7.10 -11.39 -1.54
CA PHE A 45 -5.66 -11.39 -1.28
C PHE A 45 -4.90 -12.33 -2.22
N MET A 46 -5.49 -13.46 -2.59
CA MET A 46 -4.91 -14.35 -3.60
C MET A 46 -4.90 -13.68 -4.98
N ASP A 47 -6.03 -13.12 -5.41
CA ASP A 47 -6.19 -12.56 -6.76
C ASP A 47 -5.42 -11.25 -6.95
N VAL A 48 -5.48 -10.33 -5.98
CA VAL A 48 -4.90 -8.99 -6.14
C VAL A 48 -3.46 -8.93 -5.67
N LEU A 49 -3.15 -9.56 -4.53
CA LEU A 49 -1.84 -9.45 -3.89
C LEU A 49 -0.91 -10.62 -4.22
N GLN A 50 -1.45 -11.66 -4.88
CA GLN A 50 -0.75 -12.89 -5.27
C GLN A 50 -0.20 -13.63 -4.05
N HIS A 51 -0.92 -13.57 -2.93
CA HIS A 51 -0.61 -14.35 -1.73
C HIS A 51 -1.00 -15.81 -1.93
N SER A 52 -0.27 -16.72 -1.29
CA SER A 52 -0.76 -18.10 -1.13
C SER A 52 -2.02 -18.13 -0.26
N SER A 53 -2.83 -19.18 -0.39
CA SER A 53 -4.03 -19.36 0.44
C SER A 53 -3.72 -19.28 1.93
N THR A 54 -2.63 -19.93 2.39
CA THR A 54 -2.21 -19.89 3.80
C THR A 54 -1.84 -18.48 4.26
N GLN A 55 -1.12 -17.70 3.44
CA GLN A 55 -0.79 -16.31 3.79
C GLN A 55 -2.05 -15.44 3.85
N ALA A 56 -2.94 -15.60 2.87
CA ALA A 56 -4.20 -14.87 2.80
C ALA A 56 -5.09 -15.17 4.02
N GLU A 57 -5.22 -16.44 4.40
CA GLU A 57 -5.96 -16.89 5.58
C GLU A 57 -5.39 -16.30 6.88
N GLN A 58 -4.05 -16.34 7.05
CA GLN A 58 -3.40 -15.75 8.23
C GLN A 58 -3.62 -14.23 8.31
N LEU A 59 -3.53 -13.53 7.18
CA LEU A 59 -3.80 -12.08 7.13
C LEU A 59 -5.26 -11.78 7.45
N ALA A 60 -6.20 -12.52 6.88
CA ALA A 60 -7.63 -12.38 7.18
C ALA A 60 -7.90 -12.61 8.68
N MET A 61 -7.29 -13.64 9.30
CA MET A 61 -7.40 -13.89 10.75
C MET A 61 -6.87 -12.71 11.57
N MET A 62 -5.71 -12.18 11.20
CA MET A 62 -5.14 -11.03 11.89
C MET A 62 -6.03 -9.79 11.79
N ILE A 63 -6.60 -9.52 10.62
CA ILE A 63 -7.53 -8.39 10.42
C ILE A 63 -8.76 -8.58 11.30
N HIS A 64 -9.36 -9.77 11.30
CA HIS A 64 -10.54 -10.07 12.11
C HIS A 64 -10.31 -9.83 13.61
N PHE A 65 -9.19 -10.31 14.15
CA PHE A 65 -8.94 -10.20 15.60
C PHE A 65 -8.29 -8.89 16.04
N LYS A 66 -7.48 -8.25 15.18
CA LYS A 66 -6.72 -7.03 15.53
C LYS A 66 -7.31 -5.76 14.93
N GLY A 67 -8.36 -5.87 14.12
CA GLY A 67 -9.03 -4.76 13.45
C GLY A 67 -8.32 -4.26 12.18
N LYS A 68 -7.03 -4.53 11.99
CA LYS A 68 -6.28 -4.23 10.76
C LYS A 68 -5.02 -5.07 10.63
N ALA A 69 -4.48 -5.17 9.40
CA ALA A 69 -3.14 -5.71 9.15
C ALA A 69 -2.48 -5.05 7.93
N THR A 70 -1.15 -4.95 7.97
CA THR A 70 -0.34 -4.66 6.78
C THR A 70 -0.28 -5.91 5.92
N VAL A 71 -0.85 -5.85 4.72
CA VAL A 71 -0.96 -6.98 3.79
C VAL A 71 0.13 -6.98 2.73
N LYS A 72 0.79 -5.84 2.50
CA LYS A 72 1.96 -5.72 1.63
C LYS A 72 2.79 -4.49 1.96
N THR A 73 4.10 -4.57 1.77
CA THR A 73 5.04 -3.45 1.88
C THR A 73 5.79 -3.34 0.56
N ALA A 74 5.74 -2.17 -0.07
CA ALA A 74 6.38 -1.90 -1.37
C ALA A 74 6.38 -0.37 -1.64
N PRO A 75 7.07 0.12 -2.68
CA PRO A 75 6.98 1.51 -3.07
C PRO A 75 5.54 1.92 -3.35
N LYS A 76 5.17 3.14 -2.96
CA LYS A 76 3.79 3.66 -3.04
C LYS A 76 3.15 3.50 -4.43
N GLU A 77 3.91 3.70 -5.50
CA GLU A 77 3.42 3.53 -6.87
C GLU A 77 3.02 2.08 -7.21
N ILE A 78 3.70 1.09 -6.60
CA ILE A 78 3.34 -0.34 -6.75
C ILE A 78 2.06 -0.65 -5.96
N LEU A 79 1.85 0.00 -4.83
CA LEU A 79 0.70 -0.25 -3.96
C LEU A 79 -0.60 0.40 -4.48
N LYS A 80 -0.52 1.55 -5.18
CA LYS A 80 -1.69 2.26 -5.73
C LYS A 80 -2.66 1.37 -6.53
N PRO A 81 -2.23 0.60 -7.55
CA PRO A 81 -3.14 -0.25 -8.30
C PRO A 81 -3.74 -1.36 -7.43
N MET A 82 -2.98 -1.92 -6.49
CA MET A 82 -3.48 -2.94 -5.56
C MET A 82 -4.54 -2.38 -4.61
N LYS A 83 -4.30 -1.17 -4.06
CA LYS A 83 -5.29 -0.45 -3.25
C LYS A 83 -6.59 -0.27 -4.04
N SER A 84 -6.53 0.26 -5.25
CA SER A 84 -7.72 0.47 -6.09
C SER A 84 -8.47 -0.84 -6.28
N ALA A 85 -7.78 -1.91 -6.68
CA ALA A 85 -8.39 -3.20 -6.95
C ALA A 85 -9.04 -3.85 -5.71
N LEU A 86 -8.51 -3.63 -4.50
CA LEU A 86 -9.13 -4.10 -3.27
C LEU A 86 -10.32 -3.21 -2.86
N THR A 87 -10.19 -1.89 -3.00
CA THR A 87 -11.29 -0.95 -2.73
C THR A 87 -12.48 -1.18 -3.67
N ASP A 88 -12.22 -1.45 -4.96
CA ASP A 88 -13.26 -1.78 -5.95
C ASP A 88 -13.99 -3.11 -5.61
N ARG A 89 -13.34 -4.00 -4.86
CA ARG A 89 -13.93 -5.24 -4.31
C ARG A 89 -14.64 -5.03 -2.96
N GLY A 90 -14.72 -3.79 -2.48
CA GLY A 90 -15.44 -3.43 -1.25
C GLY A 90 -14.63 -3.51 0.04
N LEU A 91 -13.30 -3.70 -0.03
CA LEU A 91 -12.44 -3.73 1.15
C LEU A 91 -12.05 -2.32 1.62
N SER A 92 -11.93 -2.14 2.94
CA SER A 92 -11.41 -0.92 3.55
C SER A 92 -9.88 -0.93 3.54
N VAL A 93 -9.26 -0.16 2.64
CA VAL A 93 -7.81 -0.19 2.37
C VAL A 93 -7.18 1.20 2.30
N VAL A 94 -6.02 1.35 2.93
CA VAL A 94 -5.20 2.58 2.87
C VAL A 94 -3.74 2.26 2.56
N ILE A 95 -2.99 3.28 2.13
CA ILE A 95 -1.52 3.23 2.05
C ILE A 95 -1.00 4.12 3.18
N GLU A 96 -0.27 3.54 4.13
CA GLU A 96 0.43 4.21 5.26
C GLU A 96 1.93 4.34 4.96
#